data_AF-A0A9K3NNH0-F1
#
_entry.id   AF-A0A9K3NNH0-F1
#
_cell.length_a   1.000
_cell.length_b   1.000
_cell.length_c   1.000
_cell.angle_alpha   90.00
_cell.angle_beta   90.00
_cell.angle_gamma   90.00
#
_symmetry.space_group_name_H-M   'P 1'
#
loop_
_entity.id
_entity.type
_entity.pdbx_description
1 polymer ?
#
loop_
_entity_poly.entity_id
_entity_poly.type
_entity_poly.pdbx_seq_one_letter_code
_entity_poly.pdbx_strand_id
1 'polypeptide(L)' 'MVSWVRLPVHNADFGWGRPIFMGPARMPPRACFVLPSPINDGSLSIFIGLEVEQVNLFRNLFYAI' A
#
# COMPACT_ATOMS: atom_id res chain seq x y z
N MET A 1 6.01 9.78 4.38
CA MET A 1 5.19 8.56 4.56
C MET A 1 3.76 8.99 4.85
N VAL A 2 2.78 8.38 4.19
CA VAL A 2 1.35 8.69 4.35
C VAL A 2 0.61 7.39 4.64
N SER A 3 -0.18 7.34 5.72
CA SER A 3 -0.94 6.15 6.09
C SER A 3 -2.38 6.25 5.60
N TRP A 4 -2.84 5.24 4.86
CA TRP A 4 -4.23 5.08 4.44
C TRP A 4 -4.99 4.05 5.29
N VAL A 5 -4.35 3.51 6.33
CA VAL A 5 -4.90 2.45 7.19
C VAL A 5 -6.25 2.83 7.82
N ARG A 6 -6.44 4.11 8.14
CA ARG A 6 -7.68 4.61 8.76
C ARG A 6 -8.67 5.20 7.74
N LEU A 7 -8.33 5.18 6.46
CA LEU A 7 -9.22 5.67 5.40
C LEU A 7 -10.14 4.50 4.95
N PRO A 8 -11.44 4.76 4.71
CA PRO A 8 -12.39 3.75 4.25
C PRO A 8 -12.23 3.44 2.75
N VAL A 9 -10.99 3.17 2.31
CA VAL A 9 -10.62 3.03 0.90
C VAL A 9 -11.28 1.85 0.18
N HIS A 10 -11.62 0.80 0.92
CA HIS A 10 -12.28 -0.40 0.39
C HIS A 10 -13.81 -0.38 0.51
N ASN A 11 -14.40 0.74 0.96
CA ASN A 11 -15.86 0.86 1.12
C ASN A 11 -16.59 1.34 -0.14
N ALA A 12 -15.87 1.55 -1.24
CA ALA A 12 -16.45 2.01 -2.50
C ALA A 12 -17.17 0.86 -3.25
N ASP A 13 -18.39 0.53 -2.82
CA ASP A 13 -19.27 -0.43 -3.49
C ASP A 13 -20.34 0.31 -4.30
N PHE A 14 -20.35 0.11 -5.61
CA PHE A 14 -21.29 0.73 -6.54
C PHE A 14 -22.48 -0.17 -6.91
N GLY A 15 -22.62 -1.34 -6.27
CA GLY A 15 -23.67 -2.34 -6.54
C GLY A 15 -23.17 -3.67 -7.10
N TRP A 16 -21.85 -3.83 -7.28
CA TRP A 16 -21.21 -5.06 -7.77
C TRP A 16 -20.15 -5.62 -6.81
N GLY A 17 -20.08 -5.08 -5.59
CA GLY A 17 -19.13 -5.49 -4.58
C GLY A 17 -18.00 -4.48 -4.36
N ARG A 18 -17.23 -4.72 -3.30
CA ARG A 18 -16.09 -3.89 -2.87
C ARG A 18 -14.88 -4.08 -3.77
N PRO A 19 -14.00 -3.07 -3.90
CA PRO A 19 -12.76 -3.21 -4.64
C PRO A 19 -11.84 -4.25 -3.99
N ILE A 20 -11.18 -5.05 -4.84
CA ILE A 20 -10.13 -6.00 -4.41
C ILE A 20 -8.79 -5.31 -4.13
N PHE A 21 -8.61 -4.07 -4.60
CA PHE A 21 -7.41 -3.26 -4.40
C PHE A 21 -7.75 -1.77 -4.52
N MET A 22 -7.13 -0.94 -3.68
CA MET A 22 -7.22 0.51 -3.75
C MET A 22 -5.85 1.09 -3.34
N GLY A 23 -5.33 2.01 -4.14
CA GLY A 23 -4.01 2.61 -3.93
C GLY A 23 -3.82 3.89 -4.73
N PRO A 24 -2.70 4.60 -4.50
CA PRO A 24 -2.39 5.83 -5.24
C PRO A 24 -2.17 5.54 -6.73
N ALA A 25 -2.81 6.33 -7.60
CA ALA A 25 -2.75 6.16 -9.05
C ALA A 25 -1.36 6.45 -9.66
N ARG A 26 -0.59 7.33 -9.01
CA ARG A 26 0.79 7.67 -9.39
C ARG A 26 1.64 7.67 -8.13
N MET A 27 2.86 7.17 -8.25
CA MET A 27 3.86 7.24 -7.19
C MET A 27 4.69 8.52 -7.37
N PRO A 28 4.64 9.50 -6.45
CA PRO A 28 5.60 10.60 -6.42
C PRO A 28 7.01 10.10 -6.09
N PRO A 29 8.08 10.76 -6.57
CA PRO A 29 9.44 10.45 -6.14
C PRO A 29 9.56 10.50 -4.62
N ARG A 30 10.19 9.48 -4.02
CA ARG A 30 10.43 9.37 -2.56
C ARG A 30 9.18 9.36 -1.69
N ALA A 31 8.01 9.03 -2.26
CA ALA A 31 6.79 8.81 -1.48
C ALA A 31 6.68 7.37 -0.98
N CYS A 32 5.99 7.21 0.15
CA CYS A 32 5.72 5.93 0.79
C CYS A 32 4.30 5.96 1.36
N PHE A 33 3.50 4.96 1.01
CA PHE A 33 2.13 4.78 1.45
C PHE A 33 1.97 3.45 2.17
N VAL A 34 1.19 3.46 3.25
CA VAL A 34 0.76 2.24 3.94
C VAL A 34 -0.71 2.01 3.62
N LEU A 35 -1.00 0.87 2.99
CA LEU A 35 -2.33 0.51 2.51
C LEU A 35 -2.91 -0.60 3.39
N PRO A 36 -4.20 -0.49 3.79
CA PRO A 36 -4.88 -1.58 4.48
C PRO A 36 -5.25 -2.70 3.51
N SER A 37 -5.26 -3.93 4.02
CA SER A 37 -5.80 -5.08 3.30
C SER A 37 -7.31 -4.95 3.01
N PRO A 38 -7.79 -5.36 1.82
CA PRO A 38 -9.21 -5.34 1.46
C PRO A 38 -10.06 -6.33 2.25
N ILE A 39 -9.45 -7.39 2.80
CA ILE A 39 -10.15 -8.49 3.50
C ILE A 39 -10.16 -8.35 5.02
N ASN A 40 -9.62 -7.24 5.56
CA ASN A 40 -9.62 -6.94 7.00
C ASN A 40 -8.97 -8.03 7.87
N ASP A 41 -7.95 -8.70 7.35
CA ASP A 41 -7.11 -9.70 8.02
C ASP A 41 -6.02 -9.06 8.92
N GLY A 42 -6.01 -7.73 9.02
CA GLY A 42 -4.99 -6.96 9.74
C GLY A 42 -3.68 -6.81 8.99
N SER A 43 -3.53 -7.39 7.79
CA SER A 43 -2.32 -7.22 6.98
C SER A 43 -2.27 -5.82 6.34
N LEU A 44 -1.05 -5.33 6.14
CA LEU A 44 -0.77 -4.03 5.55
C LEU A 44 0.20 -4.22 4.39
N SER A 45 0.06 -3.38 3.37
CA SER A 45 0.99 -3.32 2.24
C SER A 45 1.73 -1.98 2.24
N ILE A 46 3.02 -2.01 1.90
CA ILE A 46 3.81 -0.80 1.68
C ILE A 46 3.95 -0.56 0.18
N PHE A 47 3.54 0.62 -0.26
CA PHE A 47 3.73 1.10 -1.62
C PHE A 47 4.72 2.27 -1.58
N ILE A 48 5.93 2.07 -2.10
CA ILE A 48 7.05 3.00 -1.97
C ILE A 48 7.76 3.23 -3.31
N GLY A 49 8.12 4.48 -3.59
CA GLY A 49 8.97 4.84 -4.72
C GLY A 49 10.43 4.93 -4.30
N LEU A 50 11.28 4.07 -4.86
CA LEU A 50 12.73 3.97 -4.60
C LEU A 50 13.52 4.02 -5.91
N GLU A 51 14.81 4.35 -5.81
CA GLU A 51 15.79 4.11 -6.89
C GLU A 51 15.97 2.60 -7.08
N VAL A 52 16.17 2.16 -8.33
CA VAL A 52 16.17 0.73 -8.71
C VAL A 52 17.25 -0.04 -7.94
N GLU A 53 18.39 0.59 -7.73
CA GLU A 53 19.55 0.07 -7.00
C GLU A 53 19.21 -0.23 -5.53
N GLN A 54 18.24 0.50 -4.96
CA GLN A 54 17.88 0.41 -3.54
C GLN A 54 16.74 -0.61 -3.28
N VAL A 55 16.01 -1.04 -4.31
CA VAL A 55 14.82 -1.92 -4.16
C VAL A 55 15.16 -3.24 -3.48
N ASN A 56 16.24 -3.90 -3.91
CA ASN A 56 16.64 -5.20 -3.35
C ASN A 56 17.13 -5.08 -1.91
N LEU A 57 17.92 -4.04 -1.61
CA LEU A 57 18.37 -3.76 -0.24
C LEU A 57 17.18 -3.49 0.68
N PHE A 58 16.24 -2.64 0.24
CA PHE A 58 15.03 -2.35 0.99
C PHE A 58 14.22 -3.61 1.27
N ARG A 59 14.00 -4.47 0.26
CA ARG A 59 13.27 -5.73 0.42
C ARG A 59 13.90 -6.61 1.49
N ASN A 60 15.23 -6.79 1.45
CA ASN A 60 15.94 -7.62 2.41
C ASN A 60 15.83 -7.07 3.83
N LEU A 61 15.99 -5.76 4.01
CA LEU A 61 15.86 -5.10 5.32
C LEU A 61 14.43 -5.14 5.84
N PHE A 62 13.43 -5.01 4.96
CA PHE A 62 12.02 -4.98 5.33
C PHE A 62 11.53 -6.33 5.89
N TYR A 63 12.02 -7.44 5.34
CA TYR A 63 11.67 -8.80 5.78
C TYR A 63 12.69 -9.42 6.76
N ALA A 64 13.67 -8.65 7.22
CA ALA A 64 14.63 -9.10 8.24
C ALA A 64 14.09 -8.99 9.68
N ILE A 65 12.83 -8.58 9.84
CA ILE A 65 12.12 -8.46 11.12
C ILE A 65 11.46 -9.79 11.47
#